data_AF-A0A1T5G9U2-F1
#
_entry.id   AF-A0A1T5G9U2-F1
#
_cell.length_a   1.000
_cell.length_b   1.000
_cell.length_c   1.000
_cell.angle_alpha   90.00
_cell.angle_beta   90.00
_cell.angle_gamma   90.00
#
_symmetry.space_group_name_H-M   'P 1'
#
loop_
_entity.id
_entity.type
_entity.pdbx_description
1 polymer ?
#
loop_
_entity_poly.entity_id
_entity_poly.type
_entity_poly.pdbx_seq_one_letter_code
_entity_poly.pdbx_strand_id
1 'polypeptide(L)'
;MLVFRDQQGLDARSYIRFASHFGDPETVPHPSLPACQDEEGEVPGVKVLESDADEYRQHAMEWNLDSWHTDGAPRANRHWRSLLQAIDVPDFGRDTMFADMVTAFECLSEPMQKFLEGLTCCPLR
;
A
#
# COMPACT_ATOMS: atom_id res chain seq x y z
N MET A 1 -6.85 9.12 5.22
CA MET A 1 -6.16 8.08 6.03
C MET A 1 -6.99 7.79 7.26
N LEU A 2 -7.18 6.52 7.61
CA LEU A 2 -7.85 6.09 8.85
C LEU A 2 -6.84 5.30 9.68
N VAL A 3 -6.87 5.48 11.00
CA VAL A 3 -5.99 4.76 11.93
C VAL A 3 -6.85 4.12 13.01
N PHE A 4 -6.81 2.78 13.05
CA PHE A 4 -7.43 1.99 14.09
C PHE A 4 -6.35 1.58 15.09
N ARG A 5 -6.45 2.08 16.32
CA ARG A 5 -5.47 1.79 17.38
C ARG A 5 -5.77 0.44 18.03
N ASP A 6 -4.76 -0.14 18.67
CA ASP A 6 -4.89 -1.31 19.55
C ASP A 6 -5.45 -2.58 18.87
N GLN A 7 -4.96 -2.86 17.66
CA GLN A 7 -5.37 -4.01 16.82
C GLN A 7 -4.31 -5.13 16.78
N GLN A 8 -3.45 -5.25 17.79
CA GLN A 8 -2.35 -6.24 17.81
C GLN A 8 -2.85 -7.69 17.94
N GLY A 9 -4.06 -7.91 18.44
CA GLY A 9 -4.66 -9.24 18.59
C GLY A 9 -5.38 -9.79 17.34
N LEU A 10 -5.30 -9.07 16.23
CA LEU A 10 -6.04 -9.38 15.02
C LEU A 10 -5.20 -10.28 14.10
N ASP A 11 -5.61 -11.53 13.93
CA ASP A 11 -4.91 -12.50 13.06
C ASP A 11 -5.14 -12.20 11.56
N ALA A 12 -4.35 -12.84 10.69
CA ALA A 12 -4.40 -12.63 9.25
C ALA A 12 -5.78 -12.92 8.63
N ARG A 13 -6.51 -13.93 9.13
CA ARG A 13 -7.86 -14.24 8.65
C ARG A 13 -8.86 -13.18 9.08
N SER A 14 -8.74 -12.64 10.28
CA SER A 14 -9.53 -11.54 10.80
C SER A 14 -9.22 -10.25 10.05
N TYR A 15 -7.96 -10.03 9.69
CA TYR A 15 -7.49 -8.92 8.86
C TYR A 15 -8.15 -8.91 7.49
N ILE A 16 -8.09 -10.02 6.76
CA ILE A 16 -8.71 -10.08 5.43
C ILE A 16 -10.25 -10.00 5.51
N ARG A 17 -10.86 -10.56 6.56
CA ARG A 17 -12.30 -10.36 6.83
C ARG A 17 -12.63 -8.90 7.09
N PHE A 18 -11.84 -8.19 7.88
CA PHE A 18 -12.03 -6.76 8.10
C PHE A 18 -11.90 -5.97 6.79
N ALA A 19 -10.88 -6.28 5.97
CA ALA A 19 -10.69 -5.68 4.65
C ALA A 19 -11.91 -5.85 3.75
N SER A 20 -12.60 -7.00 3.82
CA SER A 20 -13.80 -7.29 3.01
C SER A 20 -14.97 -6.32 3.25
N HIS A 21 -15.01 -5.63 4.39
CA HIS A 21 -16.02 -4.58 4.63
C HIS A 21 -15.81 -3.32 3.76
N PHE A 22 -14.63 -3.18 3.16
CA PHE A 22 -14.28 -2.06 2.27
C PHE A 22 -14.33 -2.44 0.79
N GLY A 23 -14.78 -3.65 0.45
CA GLY A 23 -14.84 -4.20 -0.90
C GLY A 23 -14.13 -5.55 -1.02
N ASP A 24 -14.16 -6.16 -2.20
CA ASP A 24 -13.54 -7.46 -2.43
C ASP A 24 -11.99 -7.34 -2.39
N PRO A 25 -11.32 -8.01 -1.43
CA PRO A 25 -9.87 -8.00 -1.40
C PRO A 25 -9.27 -8.73 -2.60
N GLU A 26 -8.13 -8.26 -3.10
CA GLU A 26 -7.33 -9.06 -4.03
C GLU A 26 -6.94 -10.39 -3.38
N THR A 27 -6.94 -11.46 -4.16
CA THR A 27 -6.44 -12.76 -3.68
C THR A 27 -4.91 -12.85 -3.76
N VAL A 28 -4.28 -12.12 -4.68
CA VAL A 28 -2.82 -12.10 -4.89
C VAL A 28 -2.30 -10.66 -5.02
N PRO A 29 -2.39 -9.84 -3.96
CA PRO A 29 -1.77 -8.52 -3.94
C PRO A 29 -0.24 -8.66 -3.93
N HIS A 30 0.46 -7.63 -4.41
CA HIS A 30 1.93 -7.50 -4.34
C HIS A 30 2.69 -8.83 -4.54
N PRO A 31 2.71 -9.40 -5.75
CA PRO A 31 3.22 -10.76 -6.00
C PRO A 31 4.72 -10.93 -5.70
N SER A 32 5.46 -9.85 -5.56
CA SER A 32 6.86 -9.85 -5.14
C SER A 32 7.04 -10.01 -3.63
N LEU A 33 6.00 -9.78 -2.83
CA LEU A 33 6.07 -9.91 -1.38
C LEU A 33 5.75 -11.34 -0.93
N PRO A 34 6.36 -11.81 0.16
CA PRO A 34 6.04 -13.10 0.77
C PRO A 34 4.56 -13.24 1.12
N ALA A 35 4.03 -14.44 0.92
CA ALA A 35 2.68 -14.78 1.34
C ALA A 35 2.59 -14.88 2.87
N CYS A 36 1.49 -14.37 3.45
CA CYS A 36 1.17 -14.63 4.84
C CYS A 36 0.68 -16.08 5.01
N GLN A 37 1.09 -16.74 6.09
CA GLN A 37 0.69 -18.11 6.42
C GLN A 37 0.17 -18.19 7.86
N ASP A 38 -0.76 -19.11 8.09
CA ASP A 38 -1.19 -19.56 9.42
C ASP A 38 -1.20 -21.10 9.50
N GLU A 39 -1.80 -21.64 10.56
CA GLU A 39 -1.87 -23.09 10.80
C GLU A 39 -2.59 -23.87 9.68
N GLU A 40 -3.47 -23.21 8.92
CA GLU A 40 -4.21 -23.81 7.80
C GLU A 40 -3.52 -23.60 6.44
N GLY A 41 -2.40 -22.87 6.40
CA GLY A 41 -1.59 -22.60 5.20
C GLY A 41 -1.59 -21.12 4.80
N GLU A 42 -1.38 -20.84 3.51
CA GLU A 42 -1.40 -19.48 2.98
C GLU A 42 -2.76 -18.80 3.23
N VAL A 43 -2.73 -17.53 3.62
CA VAL A 43 -3.90 -16.67 3.78
C VAL A 43 -4.01 -15.79 2.53
N PRO A 44 -4.93 -16.10 1.59
CA PRO A 44 -5.06 -15.32 0.36
C PRO A 44 -5.39 -13.87 0.64
N GLY A 45 -4.80 -12.96 -0.14
CA GLY A 45 -5.00 -11.53 0.00
C GLY A 45 -4.20 -10.85 1.10
N VAL A 46 -3.34 -11.58 1.81
CA VAL A 46 -2.45 -11.02 2.83
C VAL A 46 -1.00 -11.28 2.46
N LYS A 47 -0.21 -10.23 2.38
CA LYS A 47 1.24 -10.28 2.16
C LYS A 47 1.98 -9.72 3.36
N VAL A 48 3.19 -10.23 3.58
CA VAL A 48 4.08 -9.76 4.65
C VAL A 48 5.04 -8.75 4.04
N LEU A 49 5.01 -7.53 4.58
CA LEU A 49 6.04 -6.53 4.31
C LEU A 49 7.02 -6.57 5.48
N GLU A 50 8.15 -7.22 5.27
CA GLU A 50 9.25 -7.27 6.23
C GLU A 50 10.45 -6.54 5.63
N SER A 51 11.12 -5.75 6.45
CA SER A 51 12.33 -5.04 6.07
C SER A 51 13.42 -5.40 7.06
N ASP A 52 14.16 -6.47 6.78
CA ASP A 52 15.51 -6.59 7.36
C ASP A 52 16.38 -5.49 6.75
N ALA A 53 17.29 -4.90 7.52
CA ALA A 53 18.19 -3.85 7.06
C ALA A 53 19.04 -4.28 5.85
N ASP A 54 19.30 -5.57 5.70
CA ASP A 54 20.06 -6.13 4.58
C ASP A 54 19.17 -6.46 3.36
N GLU A 55 17.94 -6.95 3.55
CA GLU A 55 16.97 -7.17 2.46
C GLU A 55 16.41 -5.85 1.92
N TYR A 56 16.13 -4.88 2.77
CA TYR A 56 15.65 -3.56 2.37
C TYR A 56 16.64 -2.90 1.41
N ARG A 57 17.94 -2.93 1.69
CA ARG A 57 18.95 -2.35 0.79
C ARG A 57 19.02 -3.06 -0.56
N GLN A 58 18.71 -4.35 -0.61
CA GLN A 58 18.78 -5.16 -1.82
C GLN A 58 17.53 -5.00 -2.68
N HIS A 59 16.36 -4.82 -2.07
CA HIS A 59 15.08 -4.84 -2.78
C HIS A 59 14.25 -3.54 -2.70
N ALA A 60 14.67 -2.51 -1.95
CA ALA A 60 13.91 -1.26 -1.83
C ALA A 60 13.57 -0.62 -3.19
N MET A 61 14.52 -0.62 -4.13
CA MET A 61 14.29 -0.14 -5.49
C MET A 61 13.36 -1.04 -6.31
N GLU A 62 13.43 -2.36 -6.13
CA GLU A 62 12.60 -3.34 -6.84
C GLU A 62 11.14 -3.30 -6.35
N TRP A 63 10.96 -3.09 -5.04
CA TRP A 63 9.67 -3.02 -4.39
C TRP A 63 9.13 -1.59 -4.28
N ASN A 64 9.89 -0.60 -4.78
CA ASN A 64 9.56 0.81 -4.79
C ASN A 64 9.14 1.36 -3.41
N LEU A 65 9.74 0.82 -2.34
CA LEU A 65 9.38 1.12 -0.95
C LEU A 65 9.84 2.51 -0.49
N ASP A 66 10.81 3.09 -1.19
CA ASP A 66 11.49 4.33 -0.80
C ASP A 66 11.17 5.53 -1.70
N SER A 67 10.19 5.38 -2.62
CA SER A 67 9.75 6.44 -3.52
C SER A 67 8.26 6.74 -3.39
N TRP A 68 7.85 7.97 -3.76
CA TRP A 68 6.44 8.35 -3.78
C TRP A 68 5.66 7.55 -4.82
N HIS A 69 4.68 6.78 -4.37
CA HIS A 69 3.84 5.98 -5.25
C HIS A 69 2.43 5.77 -4.71
N THR A 70 1.59 5.16 -5.55
CA THR A 70 0.30 4.60 -5.17
C THR A 70 0.26 3.16 -5.63
N ASP A 71 -0.22 2.25 -4.77
CA ASP A 71 -0.24 0.83 -5.06
C ASP A 71 -1.04 0.52 -6.33
N GLY A 72 -0.52 -0.39 -7.15
CA GLY A 72 -1.22 -0.85 -8.35
C GLY A 72 -1.43 0.20 -9.43
N ALA A 73 -0.75 1.36 -9.39
CA ALA A 73 -0.85 2.39 -10.43
C ALA A 73 -0.73 1.87 -11.88
N PRO A 74 0.13 0.88 -12.19
CA PRO A 74 0.23 0.35 -13.55
C PRO A 74 -0.94 -0.56 -13.97
N ARG A 75 -1.77 -1.02 -13.04
CA ARG A 75 -2.83 -2.01 -13.31
C ARG A 75 -4.09 -1.35 -13.87
N ALA A 76 -4.79 -2.09 -14.73
CA ALA A 76 -6.07 -1.65 -15.30
C ALA A 76 -7.21 -1.69 -14.26
N ASN A 77 -7.22 -2.72 -13.40
CA ASN A 77 -8.10 -2.84 -12.25
C ASN A 77 -7.40 -2.28 -11.00
N ARG A 78 -7.50 -0.98 -10.79
CA ARG A 78 -6.84 -0.34 -9.64
C ARG A 78 -7.56 -0.67 -8.34
N HIS A 79 -6.77 -1.00 -7.32
CA HIS A 79 -7.27 -1.17 -5.96
C HIS A 79 -7.50 0.21 -5.37
N TRP A 80 -8.68 0.40 -4.78
CA TRP A 80 -9.07 1.71 -4.29
C TRP A 80 -8.49 2.03 -2.91
N ARG A 81 -7.96 1.03 -2.21
CA ARG A 81 -7.59 1.10 -0.79
C ARG A 81 -6.46 0.12 -0.48
N SER A 82 -5.46 0.59 0.25
CA SER A 82 -4.46 -0.26 0.91
C SER A 82 -4.75 -0.30 2.40
N LEU A 83 -4.67 -1.48 3.00
CA LEU A 83 -4.67 -1.66 4.44
C LEU A 83 -3.28 -2.12 4.86
N LEU A 84 -2.82 -1.67 6.02
CA LEU A 84 -1.57 -2.09 6.65
C LEU A 84 -1.83 -2.39 8.13
N GLN A 85 -1.29 -3.50 8.62
CA GLN A 85 -1.25 -3.84 10.03
C GLN A 85 0.20 -3.80 10.52
N ALA A 86 0.45 -3.03 11.56
CA ALA A 86 1.75 -2.97 12.20
C ALA A 86 1.93 -4.17 13.14
N ILE A 87 2.96 -4.99 12.89
CA ILE A 87 3.25 -6.22 13.66
C ILE A 87 4.49 -6.02 14.54
N ASP A 88 5.66 -5.91 13.92
CA ASP A 88 6.92 -5.56 14.58
C ASP A 88 7.38 -4.19 14.06
N VAL A 89 7.64 -3.25 14.95
CA VAL A 89 7.84 -1.84 14.61
C VAL A 89 9.01 -1.28 15.42
N PRO A 90 10.04 -0.73 14.76
CA PRO A 90 11.21 -0.21 15.47
C PRO A 90 10.88 1.04 16.29
N ASP A 91 11.73 1.34 17.28
CA ASP A 91 11.59 2.52 18.14
C ASP A 91 11.67 3.85 17.36
N PHE A 92 12.39 3.86 16.22
CA PHE A 92 12.62 5.02 15.36
C PHE A 92 12.63 4.63 13.88
N GLY A 93 12.35 5.60 12.99
CA GLY A 93 12.35 5.39 11.53
C GLY A 93 11.17 4.58 11.00
N ARG A 94 10.07 4.48 11.76
CA ARG A 94 8.88 3.68 11.45
C ARG A 94 7.77 4.41 10.71
N ASP A 95 8.00 5.67 10.34
CA ASP A 95 6.94 6.52 9.80
C ASP A 95 6.73 6.22 8.31
N THR A 96 5.46 6.18 7.91
CA THR A 96 5.06 6.18 6.50
C THR A 96 4.54 7.56 6.13
N MET A 97 5.11 8.16 5.08
CA MET A 97 4.64 9.45 4.58
C MET A 97 3.45 9.27 3.63
N PHE A 98 2.45 10.13 3.76
CA PHE A 98 1.28 10.16 2.87
C PHE A 98 1.14 11.55 2.25
N ALA A 99 0.69 11.59 1.00
CA ALA A 99 0.36 12.83 0.29
C ALA A 99 -1.08 12.73 -0.25
N ASP A 100 -1.86 13.79 -0.06
CA ASP A 100 -3.18 13.92 -0.67
C ASP A 100 -3.04 14.55 -2.05
N MET A 101 -3.25 13.74 -3.09
CA MET A 101 -3.12 14.18 -4.47
C MET A 101 -4.27 15.09 -4.93
N VAL A 102 -5.42 15.08 -4.25
CA VAL A 102 -6.51 16.03 -4.51
C VAL A 102 -6.06 17.41 -4.03
N THR A 103 -5.69 17.51 -2.75
CA THR A 103 -5.19 18.77 -2.18
C THR A 103 -3.95 19.27 -2.92
N ALA A 104 -3.03 18.38 -3.33
CA ALA A 104 -1.86 18.76 -4.11
C ALA A 104 -2.23 19.40 -5.47
N PHE A 105 -3.26 18.88 -6.15
CA PHE A 105 -3.77 19.46 -7.39
C PHE A 105 -4.47 20.80 -7.15
N GLU A 106 -5.32 20.90 -6.13
CA GLU A 106 -6.04 22.12 -5.78
C GLU A 106 -5.12 23.28 -5.36
N CYS A 107 -3.93 22.97 -4.82
CA CYS A 107 -2.90 23.96 -4.48
C CYS A 107 -2.10 24.48 -5.69
N LEU A 108 -2.25 23.91 -6.88
CA LEU A 108 -1.61 24.41 -8.08
C LEU A 108 -2.22 25.75 -8.51
N SER A 109 -1.45 26.56 -9.25
CA SER A 109 -2.00 27.77 -9.86
C SER A 109 -3.09 27.42 -10.87
N GLU A 110 -4.09 28.30 -11.00
CA GLU A 110 -5.21 28.09 -11.95
C GLU A 110 -4.74 27.79 -13.40
N PRO A 111 -3.69 28.46 -13.95
CA PRO A 111 -3.19 28.10 -15.27
C PRO A 111 -2.62 26.68 -15.34
N MET A 112 -1.98 26.19 -14.26
CA MET A 112 -1.43 24.83 -14.22
C MET A 112 -2.53 23.79 -14.11
N GLN A 113 -3.57 24.03 -13.29
CA GLN A 113 -4.73 23.14 -13.21
C GLN A 113 -5.38 22.97 -14.60
N LYS A 114 -5.69 24.08 -15.28
CA LYS A 114 -6.26 24.07 -16.64
C LYS A 114 -5.38 23.37 -17.66
N PHE A 115 -4.06 23.53 -17.55
CA PHE A 115 -3.12 22.85 -18.43
C PHE A 115 -3.16 21.32 -18.23
N LEU A 116 -3.29 20.85 -17.00
CA LEU A 116 -3.27 19.41 -16.66
C LEU A 116 -4.61 18.71 -16.89
N GLU A 117 -5.75 19.39 -16.77
CA GLU A 117 -7.11 18.81 -16.90
C GLU A 117 -7.33 18.03 -18.21
N GLY A 118 -6.70 18.45 -19.30
CA GLY A 118 -6.84 17.80 -20.61
C GLY A 118 -5.83 16.68 -20.89
N LEU A 119 -4.90 16.40 -19.97
CA LEU A 119 -3.81 15.45 -20.18
C LEU A 119 -4.13 14.08 -19.62
N THR A 120 -3.55 13.05 -20.23
CA THR A 120 -3.56 11.68 -19.71
C THR A 120 -2.13 11.28 -19.34
N CYS A 121 -2.00 10.56 -18.24
CA CYS A 121 -0.74 9.93 -17.85
C CYS A 121 -0.74 8.48 -18.31
N CYS A 122 0.32 8.07 -19.03
CA CYS A 122 0.52 6.67 -19.36
C CYS A 122 1.12 5.98 -18.12
N PRO A 123 0.48 4.94 -17.55
CA PRO A 123 1.13 4.15 -16.52
C PRO A 123 2.46 3.61 -17.09
N LEU A 124 3.55 3.75 -16.33
CA LEU A 124 4.88 3.30 -16.73
C LEU A 124 4.80 1.85 -17.26
N ARG A 125 5.43 1.62 -18.43
CA ARG A 125 5.49 0.31 -19.11
C ARG A 125 6.27 -0.73 -18.32
#